data_AF-A0A1S3GZS4-F1
#
_entry.id   AF-A0A1S3GZS4-F1
#
_cell.length_a   1.000
_cell.length_b   1.000
_cell.length_c   1.000
_cell.angle_alpha   90.00
_cell.angle_beta   90.00
_cell.angle_gamma   90.00
#
_symmetry.space_group_name_H-M   'P 1'
#
loop_
_entity.id
_entity.type
_entity.pdbx_description
1 polymer ?
#
loop_
_entity_poly.entity_id
_entity_poly.type
_entity_poly.pdbx_seq_one_letter_code
_entity_poly.pdbx_strand_id
1 'polypeptide(L)'
;MAIRMACFAATFATIITISSAYPHYGNKLPNGQNVPHPCKENTKWLALGHVKLAGGQPNNQFGLDFKAANYQWTPELCRKDSDQDGKTNGEELGDPNCAWQENSASAVLRTENITHPGICEPVDSAHCRRVQNFTYECQGEYNCTATKESHVKTFDLRFPETSVPAVETTYICNVFKVPTDKRYHAVAFEPIIGNIMVLHHMTVYGCSKKPQRMGPHQCNMVRECQQLLTVWSTGMEGYCLSKNTGVPFGNGSYEYLAVEIHWNNPELRSDYTDNSGMRMFYTDQLRPFSEGTAAFGQYALEIPPGVDSLTMSGVCQSKCTEEKFNQDINVTAVLMHMHYQGIAGKLEQWRDGKLLRVVADDPFYTYETPNLHTFDPPIVFKKGDEFRTYCTFTSKRGKKQRHANTTYFGLGTQDEMCFALISYHPLQSNNPDCVQFDNYDSCGGHAFGNCDLGKYYRVLDNVKKNGEFQKVCDIQDGRHCSRKCHEIVEPVMNDPCMQGKLRKIIPSFDPVFKPAEVLRSVSACEKGIYDLADHVQYISAAPNLQSSLMAPAFLVLARFM
;
A
#
# COMPACT_ATOMS: atom_id res chain seq x y z
N MET A 1 -0.99 -55.91 34.64
CA MET A 1 -0.19 -56.02 33.39
C MET A 1 -1.17 -56.04 32.23
N ALA A 2 -1.27 -55.09 31.31
CA ALA A 2 -0.34 -54.07 30.85
C ALA A 2 -1.08 -52.76 30.55
N ILE A 3 -0.37 -51.65 30.69
CA ILE A 3 -0.81 -50.27 30.53
C ILE A 3 -0.81 -49.91 29.04
N ARG A 4 -1.90 -49.28 28.57
CA ARG A 4 -2.03 -48.70 27.23
C ARG A 4 -1.17 -47.43 27.13
N MET A 5 -0.18 -47.41 26.24
CA MET A 5 0.51 -46.18 25.83
C MET A 5 -0.26 -45.54 24.67
N ALA A 6 -0.90 -44.40 24.94
CA ALA A 6 -1.31 -43.45 23.92
C ALA A 6 -0.23 -42.36 23.83
N CYS A 7 0.48 -42.29 22.71
CA CYS A 7 1.38 -41.19 22.40
C CYS A 7 0.55 -39.95 22.02
N PHE A 8 0.49 -38.97 22.92
CA PHE A 8 0.13 -37.60 22.58
C PHE A 8 1.37 -36.90 22.02
N ALA A 9 1.44 -36.75 20.70
CA ALA A 9 2.34 -35.78 20.08
C ALA A 9 1.68 -34.40 20.18
N ALA A 10 2.11 -33.61 21.16
CA ALA A 10 1.73 -32.20 21.28
C ALA A 10 2.49 -31.39 20.20
N THR A 11 1.85 -31.16 19.06
CA THR A 11 2.29 -30.12 18.11
C THR A 11 1.98 -28.76 18.72
N PHE A 12 2.99 -28.09 19.29
CA PHE A 12 2.93 -26.67 19.60
C PHE A 12 2.77 -25.90 18.27
N ALA A 13 1.55 -25.49 17.96
CA ALA A 13 1.30 -24.49 16.93
C ALA A 13 1.78 -23.14 17.47
N THR A 14 2.99 -22.74 17.14
CA THR A 14 3.44 -21.35 17.31
C THR A 14 2.58 -20.47 16.41
N ILE A 15 1.55 -19.88 17.00
CA ILE A 15 0.77 -18.80 16.38
C ILE A 15 1.71 -17.60 16.30
N ILE A 16 2.42 -17.46 15.19
CA ILE A 16 3.09 -16.20 14.82
C ILE A 16 1.96 -15.20 14.56
N THR A 17 1.55 -14.50 15.60
CA THR A 17 0.73 -13.29 15.49
C THR A 17 1.62 -12.23 14.88
N ILE A 18 1.36 -11.79 13.66
CA ILE A 18 2.04 -10.62 13.10
C ILE A 18 1.45 -9.41 13.83
N SER A 19 2.30 -8.69 14.56
CA SER A 19 1.91 -7.50 15.34
C SER A 19 1.83 -6.31 14.41
N SER A 20 0.70 -5.59 14.42
CA SER A 20 0.63 -4.26 13.80
C SER A 20 1.34 -3.28 14.72
N ALA A 21 2.41 -2.67 14.20
CA ALA A 21 3.17 -1.63 14.87
C ALA A 21 2.44 -0.29 14.66
N TYR A 22 2.04 0.39 15.74
CA TYR A 22 1.49 1.74 15.62
C TYR A 22 2.17 2.68 16.62
N PRO A 23 2.50 3.91 16.24
CA PRO A 23 3.16 4.88 17.13
C PRO A 23 2.36 5.20 18.40
N HIS A 24 1.03 5.03 18.39
CA HIS A 24 0.19 5.21 19.59
C HIS A 24 0.48 4.23 20.72
N TYR A 25 1.11 3.09 20.45
CA TYR A 25 1.57 2.20 21.51
C TYR A 25 2.60 2.86 22.44
N GLY A 26 3.36 3.86 21.95
CA GLY A 26 4.25 4.66 22.79
C GLY A 26 3.50 5.46 23.87
N ASN A 27 2.22 5.79 23.67
CA ASN A 27 1.41 6.48 24.69
C ASN A 27 0.99 5.56 25.84
N LYS A 28 1.13 4.23 25.66
CA LYS A 28 0.83 3.21 26.67
C LYS A 28 2.03 2.86 27.53
N LEU A 29 3.13 3.57 27.34
CA LEU A 29 4.42 3.31 27.99
C LEU A 29 4.91 4.60 28.67
N PRO A 30 5.53 4.51 29.86
CA PRO A 30 6.18 5.66 30.46
C PRO A 30 7.28 6.18 29.53
N ASN A 31 7.33 7.49 29.30
CA ASN A 31 8.24 8.13 28.36
C ASN A 31 8.31 7.52 26.93
N GLY A 32 7.32 6.74 26.49
CA GLY A 32 7.43 5.98 25.24
C GLY A 32 7.66 6.82 23.97
N GLN A 33 7.37 8.11 24.01
CA GLN A 33 7.61 9.10 22.94
C GLN A 33 8.91 9.91 23.09
N ASN A 34 9.67 9.68 24.17
CA ASN A 34 10.82 10.49 24.57
C ASN A 34 12.12 9.69 24.71
N VAL A 35 12.09 8.39 24.47
CA VAL A 35 13.27 7.53 24.57
C VAL A 35 14.34 8.01 23.58
N PRO A 36 15.59 8.26 24.03
CA PRO A 36 16.66 8.73 23.16
C PRO A 36 17.16 7.62 22.24
N HIS A 37 17.75 8.02 21.12
CA HIS A 37 18.47 7.10 20.25
C HIS A 37 19.85 6.78 20.85
N PRO A 38 20.21 5.50 21.07
CA PRO A 38 21.45 5.11 21.77
C PRO A 38 22.75 5.67 21.13
N CYS A 39 22.78 5.81 19.80
CA CYS A 39 23.96 6.31 19.07
C CYS A 39 23.85 7.72 18.46
N LYS A 40 22.68 8.40 18.49
CA LYS A 40 22.45 9.66 17.77
C LYS A 40 21.97 10.71 18.76
N GLU A 41 22.86 11.63 19.13
CA GLU A 41 22.52 12.75 20.01
C GLU A 41 21.32 13.53 19.45
N ASN A 42 20.45 14.01 20.34
CA ASN A 42 19.24 14.78 20.01
C ASN A 42 18.23 14.07 19.09
N THR A 43 18.37 12.76 18.89
CA THR A 43 17.41 11.94 18.13
C THR A 43 16.58 11.11 19.10
N LYS A 44 15.27 11.07 18.91
CA LYS A 44 14.35 10.23 19.70
C LYS A 44 14.02 8.95 18.95
N TRP A 45 13.88 7.86 19.68
CA TRP A 45 13.42 6.58 19.15
C TRP A 45 11.89 6.58 19.00
N LEU A 46 11.40 6.77 17.77
CA LEU A 46 9.96 6.97 17.51
C LEU A 46 9.14 5.68 17.64
N ALA A 47 9.79 4.51 17.64
CA ALA A 47 9.12 3.22 17.61
C ALA A 47 9.76 2.19 18.57
N LEU A 48 9.55 2.40 19.87
CA LEU A 48 10.23 1.72 20.97
C LEU A 48 10.22 0.17 20.94
N GLY A 49 9.17 -0.43 20.37
CA GLY A 49 9.06 -1.89 20.22
C GLY A 49 9.77 -2.49 19.00
N HIS A 50 10.50 -1.69 18.24
CA HIS A 50 11.04 -2.04 16.92
C HIS A 50 12.56 -1.91 16.86
N VAL A 51 13.18 -2.69 15.97
CA VAL A 51 14.63 -2.60 15.69
C VAL A 51 14.98 -1.35 14.88
N LYS A 52 14.04 -0.84 14.07
CA LYS A 52 14.22 0.37 13.25
C LYS A 52 13.69 1.61 13.97
N LEU A 53 14.41 2.74 13.83
CA LEU A 53 14.10 4.03 14.44
C LEU A 53 12.66 4.51 14.19
N ALA A 54 12.22 4.45 12.94
CA ALA A 54 10.90 4.90 12.52
C ALA A 54 9.83 3.78 12.60
N GLY A 55 10.18 2.58 13.08
CA GLY A 55 9.23 1.50 13.34
C GLY A 55 9.17 0.38 12.32
N GLY A 56 8.14 -0.45 12.49
CA GLY A 56 7.82 -1.71 11.81
C GLY A 56 8.80 -2.88 12.04
N GLN A 57 8.66 -3.96 11.28
CA GLN A 57 9.36 -5.21 11.57
C GLN A 57 10.88 -5.15 11.27
N PRO A 58 11.70 -5.92 12.01
CA PRO A 58 11.32 -6.78 13.13
C PRO A 58 11.09 -6.03 14.46
N ASN A 59 10.27 -6.59 15.35
CA ASN A 59 10.21 -6.15 16.75
C ASN A 59 11.53 -6.48 17.49
N ASN A 60 11.96 -5.59 18.38
CA ASN A 60 13.01 -5.92 19.35
C ASN A 60 12.42 -6.75 20.51
N GLN A 61 13.28 -7.23 21.43
CA GLN A 61 12.82 -8.10 22.52
C GLN A 61 11.80 -7.41 23.45
N PHE A 62 11.97 -6.11 23.73
CA PHE A 62 10.98 -5.31 24.47
C PHE A 62 9.62 -5.29 23.76
N GLY A 63 9.60 -5.08 22.44
CA GLY A 63 8.36 -5.12 21.66
C GLY A 63 7.68 -6.49 21.66
N LEU A 64 8.45 -7.58 21.73
CA LEU A 64 7.91 -8.94 21.90
C LEU A 64 7.32 -9.13 23.31
N ASP A 65 7.99 -8.59 24.34
CA ASP A 65 7.55 -8.68 25.73
C ASP A 65 6.32 -7.83 26.02
N PHE A 66 6.27 -6.61 25.47
CA PHE A 66 5.11 -5.73 25.55
C PHE A 66 3.90 -6.37 24.86
N LYS A 67 4.12 -7.04 23.73
CA LYS A 67 3.09 -7.82 23.05
C LYS A 67 2.65 -9.03 23.89
N ALA A 68 3.57 -9.73 24.55
CA ALA A 68 3.24 -10.84 25.46
C ALA A 68 2.41 -10.35 26.66
N ALA A 69 2.64 -9.11 27.11
CA ALA A 69 1.82 -8.39 28.07
C ALA A 69 0.53 -7.79 27.49
N ASN A 70 0.11 -8.23 26.30
CA ASN A 70 -1.09 -7.76 25.59
C ASN A 70 -1.12 -6.24 25.37
N TYR A 71 0.05 -5.64 25.10
CA TYR A 71 0.25 -4.21 24.91
C TYR A 71 -0.18 -3.36 26.11
N GLN A 72 0.05 -3.87 27.33
CA GLN A 72 -0.20 -3.16 28.59
C GLN A 72 1.10 -2.99 29.38
N TRP A 73 1.27 -1.84 30.04
CA TRP A 73 2.34 -1.62 31.01
C TRP A 73 2.01 -2.32 32.33
N THR A 74 2.43 -3.58 32.47
CA THR A 74 2.20 -4.36 33.70
C THR A 74 3.42 -4.30 34.62
N PRO A 75 3.25 -4.54 35.93
CA PRO A 75 4.38 -4.64 36.85
C PRO A 75 5.39 -5.73 36.47
N GLU A 76 4.96 -6.79 35.79
CA GLU A 76 5.84 -7.85 35.29
C GLU A 76 6.68 -7.37 34.11
N LEU A 77 6.07 -6.66 33.15
CA LEU A 77 6.81 -6.06 32.03
C LEU A 77 7.79 -5.00 32.53
N CYS A 78 7.34 -4.14 33.45
CA CYS A 78 8.16 -3.09 34.02
C CYS A 78 9.42 -3.62 34.72
N ARG A 79 9.33 -4.73 35.46
CA ARG A 79 10.48 -5.33 36.17
C ARG A 79 11.34 -6.24 35.28
N LYS A 80 10.97 -6.44 34.02
CA LYS A 80 11.75 -7.26 33.10
C LYS A 80 12.92 -6.45 32.56
N ASP A 81 14.07 -7.10 32.42
CA ASP A 81 15.21 -6.62 31.65
C ASP A 81 15.10 -7.25 30.25
N SER A 82 14.49 -6.52 29.32
CA SER A 82 14.13 -7.07 28.01
C SER A 82 15.35 -7.19 27.08
N ASP A 83 16.33 -6.30 27.18
CA ASP A 83 17.50 -6.28 26.31
C ASP A 83 18.80 -6.81 26.96
N GLN A 84 18.71 -7.19 28.24
CA GLN A 84 19.77 -7.79 29.03
C GLN A 84 20.94 -6.85 29.29
N ASP A 85 20.71 -5.53 29.39
CA ASP A 85 21.75 -4.54 29.75
C ASP A 85 21.97 -4.41 31.27
N GLY A 86 21.14 -5.08 32.08
CA GLY A 86 21.19 -5.07 33.53
C GLY A 86 20.26 -4.05 34.19
N LYS A 87 19.46 -3.31 33.41
CA LYS A 87 18.37 -2.46 33.90
C LYS A 87 17.02 -3.07 33.57
N THR A 88 16.05 -2.75 34.41
CA THR A 88 14.65 -3.08 34.14
C THR A 88 14.03 -2.07 33.18
N ASN A 89 13.06 -2.51 32.37
CA ASN A 89 12.29 -1.65 31.48
C ASN A 89 11.73 -0.41 32.22
N GLY A 90 11.32 -0.58 33.48
CA GLY A 90 10.86 0.51 34.34
C GLY A 90 11.95 1.49 34.71
N GLU A 91 13.14 1.02 35.07
CA GLU A 91 14.28 1.92 35.26
C GLU A 91 14.50 2.71 33.99
N GLU A 92 14.63 2.05 32.84
CA GLU A 92 14.97 2.68 31.57
C GLU A 92 13.94 3.68 31.08
N LEU A 93 12.65 3.37 31.21
CA LEU A 93 11.55 4.24 30.79
C LEU A 93 11.13 5.27 31.84
N GLY A 94 11.82 5.32 32.99
CA GLY A 94 11.58 6.33 34.02
C GLY A 94 10.42 6.04 34.97
N ASP A 95 10.04 4.77 35.09
CA ASP A 95 9.12 4.20 36.09
C ASP A 95 9.79 3.08 36.93
N PRO A 96 10.86 3.37 37.68
CA PRO A 96 11.63 2.35 38.40
C PRO A 96 10.83 1.60 39.49
N ASN A 97 9.71 2.17 39.94
CA ASN A 97 8.84 1.58 40.96
C ASN A 97 7.64 0.82 40.36
N CYS A 98 7.51 0.79 39.03
CA CYS A 98 6.37 0.17 38.34
C CYS A 98 5.02 0.72 38.81
N ALA A 99 4.96 2.04 39.02
CA ALA A 99 3.81 2.74 39.56
C ALA A 99 3.06 3.56 38.49
N TRP A 100 3.64 3.73 37.31
CA TRP A 100 2.99 4.44 36.21
C TRP A 100 1.77 3.66 35.71
N GLN A 101 0.70 4.39 35.40
CA GLN A 101 -0.53 3.83 34.83
C GLN A 101 -0.97 4.68 33.65
N GLU A 102 -1.42 4.01 32.59
CA GLU A 102 -1.97 4.64 31.39
C GLU A 102 -3.10 5.62 31.77
N ASN A 103 -3.05 6.85 31.25
CA ASN A 103 -4.03 7.92 31.51
C ASN A 103 -4.17 8.37 32.98
N SER A 104 -3.25 7.99 33.88
CA SER A 104 -3.24 8.52 35.24
C SER A 104 -2.58 9.90 35.30
N ALA A 105 -3.00 10.73 36.27
CA ALA A 105 -2.30 11.98 36.59
C ALA A 105 -0.90 11.75 37.21
N SER A 106 -0.51 10.50 37.42
CA SER A 106 0.82 10.12 37.89
C SER A 106 1.83 10.48 36.81
N ALA A 107 2.57 11.56 37.04
CA ALA A 107 3.69 11.93 36.20
C ALA A 107 4.70 10.77 36.14
N VAL A 108 5.37 10.62 35.00
CA VAL A 108 6.50 9.72 34.90
C VAL A 108 7.53 10.14 35.97
N LEU A 109 8.01 9.20 36.76
CA LEU A 109 8.85 9.50 37.94
C LEU A 109 10.17 10.15 37.55
N ARG A 110 10.67 9.86 36.33
CA ARG A 110 11.94 10.35 35.81
C ARG A 110 11.87 10.55 34.30
N THR A 111 12.33 11.69 33.80
CA THR A 111 12.34 12.02 32.36
C THR A 111 13.75 12.22 31.79
N GLU A 112 14.77 12.24 32.65
CA GLU A 112 16.18 12.44 32.30
C GLU A 112 16.95 11.14 32.50
N ASN A 113 18.06 10.94 31.76
CA ASN A 113 18.90 9.73 31.80
C ASN A 113 18.14 8.41 31.51
N ILE A 114 17.02 8.49 30.79
CA ILE A 114 16.28 7.32 30.32
C ILE A 114 17.05 6.64 29.18
N THR A 115 16.92 5.32 29.05
CA THR A 115 17.62 4.50 28.04
C THR A 115 16.62 3.64 27.27
N HIS A 116 17.09 2.89 26.28
CA HIS A 116 16.22 2.15 25.37
C HIS A 116 16.02 0.67 25.80
N PRO A 117 14.82 0.26 26.26
CA PRO A 117 14.56 -1.06 26.86
C PRO A 117 14.64 -2.28 25.94
N GLY A 118 14.74 -2.03 24.64
CA GLY A 118 14.91 -3.05 23.62
C GLY A 118 16.30 -3.07 22.96
N ILE A 119 17.24 -2.25 23.40
CA ILE A 119 18.59 -2.12 22.80
C ILE A 119 19.60 -2.03 23.95
N CYS A 120 20.27 -3.13 24.24
CA CYS A 120 21.33 -3.18 25.24
C CYS A 120 22.36 -2.03 25.09
N GLU A 121 22.54 -1.27 26.17
CA GLU A 121 23.48 -0.15 26.25
C GLU A 121 24.57 -0.40 27.33
N PRO A 122 25.85 -0.02 27.10
CA PRO A 122 26.39 0.60 25.88
C PRO A 122 26.47 -0.40 24.71
N VAL A 123 25.99 0.04 23.55
CA VAL A 123 25.84 -0.78 22.33
C VAL A 123 27.16 -1.43 21.90
N ASP A 124 28.27 -0.73 22.07
CA ASP A 124 29.60 -1.18 21.65
C ASP A 124 30.28 -2.11 22.67
N SER A 125 29.67 -2.36 23.83
CA SER A 125 30.22 -3.23 24.86
C SER A 125 30.30 -4.70 24.40
N ALA A 126 31.32 -5.43 24.90
CA ALA A 126 31.47 -6.85 24.58
C ALA A 126 30.29 -7.70 25.07
N HIS A 127 29.53 -7.22 26.04
CA HIS A 127 28.31 -7.85 26.53
C HIS A 127 27.15 -7.66 25.55
N CYS A 128 26.83 -6.41 25.21
CA CYS A 128 25.72 -6.09 24.30
C CYS A 128 25.90 -6.70 22.91
N ARG A 129 27.14 -6.77 22.40
CA ARG A 129 27.46 -7.49 21.15
C ARG A 129 27.15 -8.99 21.17
N ARG A 130 27.01 -9.60 22.36
CA ARG A 130 26.67 -11.04 22.51
C ARG A 130 25.19 -11.28 22.75
N VAL A 131 24.52 -10.39 23.49
CA VAL A 131 23.12 -10.61 23.93
C VAL A 131 22.09 -10.08 22.93
N GLN A 132 22.44 -9.10 22.10
CA GLN A 132 21.54 -8.64 21.06
C GLN A 132 21.48 -9.64 19.90
N ASN A 133 20.27 -10.12 19.61
CA ASN A 133 19.99 -11.10 18.54
C ASN A 133 19.80 -10.45 17.16
N PHE A 134 20.13 -9.16 17.04
CA PHE A 134 20.14 -8.41 15.78
C PHE A 134 21.42 -7.57 15.73
N THR A 135 22.01 -7.42 14.56
CA THR A 135 23.16 -6.54 14.36
C THR A 135 22.67 -5.10 14.43
N TYR A 136 22.64 -4.51 15.64
CA TYR A 136 22.57 -3.07 15.79
C TYR A 136 23.99 -2.54 15.76
N GLU A 137 24.47 -2.26 14.56
CA GLU A 137 25.69 -1.48 14.45
C GLU A 137 25.30 -0.01 14.63
N CYS A 138 25.95 0.71 15.56
CA CYS A 138 26.02 2.17 15.50
C CYS A 138 26.79 2.67 14.24
N GLN A 139 26.86 1.85 13.17
CA GLN A 139 27.60 2.14 11.96
C GLN A 139 26.75 2.98 11.00
N GLY A 140 27.23 4.20 10.81
CA GLY A 140 26.88 5.09 9.72
C GLY A 140 25.49 5.67 9.84
N GLU A 141 25.41 6.99 9.95
CA GLU A 141 24.25 7.74 9.45
C GLU A 141 23.75 7.12 8.14
N TYR A 142 22.45 7.23 7.83
CA TYR A 142 22.03 7.34 6.44
C TYR A 142 22.95 8.35 5.75
N ASN A 143 24.03 7.85 5.15
CA ASN A 143 25.13 8.66 4.70
C ASN A 143 24.97 8.79 3.20
N CYS A 144 23.95 9.55 2.83
CA CYS A 144 23.80 9.91 1.46
C CYS A 144 24.89 10.93 1.10
N THR A 145 26.03 10.44 0.61
CA THR A 145 27.18 11.30 0.26
C THR A 145 26.78 12.45 -0.68
N ALA A 146 25.80 12.23 -1.55
CA ALA A 146 25.24 13.24 -2.43
C ALA A 146 24.68 14.46 -1.67
N THR A 147 24.07 14.29 -0.48
CA THR A 147 23.53 15.42 0.29
C THR A 147 24.63 16.32 0.88
N LYS A 148 25.86 15.82 0.99
CA LYS A 148 27.03 16.53 1.52
C LYS A 148 27.86 17.22 0.44
N GLU A 149 27.49 17.09 -0.84
CA GLU A 149 28.20 17.73 -1.95
C GLU A 149 27.94 19.25 -1.96
N SER A 150 29.00 20.06 -2.08
CA SER A 150 28.93 21.52 -1.90
C SER A 150 28.01 22.28 -2.87
N HIS A 151 27.64 21.64 -3.97
CA HIS A 151 26.80 22.23 -5.02
C HIS A 151 25.34 21.73 -4.94
N VAL A 152 25.04 20.83 -4.00
CA VAL A 152 23.69 20.33 -3.76
C VAL A 152 22.92 21.31 -2.88
N LYS A 153 21.67 21.57 -3.26
CA LYS A 153 20.71 22.44 -2.58
C LYS A 153 19.54 21.63 -2.04
N THR A 154 18.77 22.22 -1.13
CA THR A 154 17.59 21.59 -0.53
C THR A 154 16.30 22.34 -0.90
N PHE A 155 15.22 21.59 -1.10
CA PHE A 155 13.87 22.11 -1.31
C PHE A 155 12.87 21.27 -0.52
N ASP A 156 12.10 21.91 0.36
CA ASP A 156 11.15 21.23 1.23
C ASP A 156 9.74 21.27 0.63
N LEU A 157 9.22 20.10 0.25
CA LEU A 157 7.85 19.89 -0.19
C LEU A 157 6.96 19.65 1.05
N ARG A 158 6.87 20.66 1.92
CA ARG A 158 6.23 20.55 3.24
C ARG A 158 4.79 21.06 3.22
N PHE A 159 3.87 20.30 3.83
CA PHE A 159 2.51 20.76 4.00
C PHE A 159 2.45 21.88 5.06
N PRO A 160 1.55 22.86 4.92
CA PRO A 160 1.16 23.68 6.05
C PRO A 160 0.48 22.80 7.11
N GLU A 161 0.37 23.30 8.34
CA GLU A 161 -0.38 22.60 9.38
C GLU A 161 -1.82 22.34 8.92
N THR A 162 -2.17 21.06 8.86
CA THR A 162 -3.43 20.59 8.28
C THR A 162 -4.11 19.62 9.25
N SER A 163 -5.42 19.80 9.47
CA SER A 163 -6.21 18.92 10.33
C SER A 163 -6.37 17.53 9.71
N VAL A 164 -6.18 16.50 10.52
CA VAL A 164 -6.36 15.10 10.12
C VAL A 164 -7.81 14.69 10.41
N PRO A 165 -8.57 14.20 9.42
CA PRO A 165 -9.95 13.77 9.65
C PRO A 165 -10.04 12.55 10.59
N ALA A 166 -11.14 12.47 11.35
CA ALA A 166 -11.47 11.35 12.23
C ALA A 166 -12.02 10.12 11.47
N VAL A 167 -11.31 9.72 10.41
CA VAL A 167 -11.59 8.49 9.64
C VAL A 167 -10.30 7.68 9.53
N GLU A 168 -10.44 6.35 9.39
CA GLU A 168 -9.28 5.45 9.48
C GLU A 168 -8.22 5.71 8.41
N THR A 169 -8.62 6.02 7.18
CA THR A 169 -7.69 6.25 6.06
C THR A 169 -8.03 7.54 5.33
N THR A 170 -7.05 8.43 5.18
CA THR A 170 -7.17 9.65 4.38
C THR A 170 -5.93 9.81 3.51
N TYR A 171 -6.15 10.10 2.22
CA TYR A 171 -5.10 10.53 1.30
C TYR A 171 -5.25 12.03 1.06
N ILE A 172 -4.17 12.78 1.31
CA ILE A 172 -4.14 14.22 1.12
C ILE A 172 -3.00 14.61 0.18
N CYS A 173 -3.30 15.47 -0.79
CA CYS A 173 -2.34 15.93 -1.78
C CYS A 173 -2.05 17.41 -1.60
N ASN A 174 -0.83 17.80 -1.89
CA ASN A 174 -0.45 19.19 -2.09
C ASN A 174 0.51 19.29 -3.29
N VAL A 175 0.35 20.34 -4.07
CA VAL A 175 1.15 20.59 -5.28
C VAL A 175 2.07 21.78 -5.03
N PHE A 176 3.34 21.60 -5.36
CA PHE A 176 4.39 22.58 -5.19
C PHE A 176 4.95 22.98 -6.55
N LYS A 177 5.17 24.29 -6.73
CA LYS A 177 5.95 24.79 -7.86
C LYS A 177 7.43 24.69 -7.50
N VAL A 178 8.22 24.06 -8.35
CA VAL A 178 9.67 23.92 -8.16
C VAL A 178 10.46 24.98 -8.94
N PRO A 179 11.76 25.18 -8.67
CA PRO A 179 12.61 26.02 -9.50
C PRO A 179 12.63 25.55 -10.96
N THR A 180 12.42 26.48 -11.90
CA THR A 180 12.35 26.21 -13.35
C THR A 180 13.36 27.05 -14.15
N ASP A 181 14.33 27.69 -13.50
CA ASP A 181 15.36 28.48 -14.15
C ASP A 181 16.38 27.61 -14.91
N LYS A 182 16.59 26.38 -14.45
CA LYS A 182 17.43 25.37 -15.08
C LYS A 182 16.73 24.00 -15.04
N ARG A 183 17.33 23.04 -15.74
CA ARG A 183 17.05 21.62 -15.52
C ARG A 183 17.87 21.16 -14.31
N TYR A 184 17.25 20.38 -13.44
CA TYR A 184 17.87 19.90 -12.21
C TYR A 184 17.74 18.38 -12.10
N HIS A 185 18.58 17.79 -11.26
CA HIS A 185 18.47 16.42 -10.78
C HIS A 185 18.27 16.41 -9.27
N ALA A 186 17.21 15.77 -8.80
CA ALA A 186 17.12 15.36 -7.40
C ALA A 186 18.01 14.13 -7.19
N VAL A 187 18.82 14.16 -6.13
CA VAL A 187 19.83 13.14 -5.81
C VAL A 187 19.56 12.44 -4.48
N ALA A 188 18.65 12.97 -3.67
CA ALA A 188 18.15 12.29 -2.49
C ALA A 188 16.79 12.84 -2.05
N PHE A 189 16.06 12.01 -1.31
CA PHE A 189 14.82 12.39 -0.64
C PHE A 189 14.85 11.93 0.82
N GLU A 190 14.41 12.80 1.74
CA GLU A 190 14.31 12.51 3.17
C GLU A 190 12.93 12.93 3.70
N PRO A 191 12.33 12.17 4.62
CA PRO A 191 11.05 12.55 5.20
C PRO A 191 11.20 13.76 6.13
N ILE A 192 10.22 14.66 6.08
CA ILE A 192 9.97 15.66 7.12
C ILE A 192 8.75 15.19 7.88
N ILE A 193 8.93 14.68 9.09
CA ILE A 193 7.84 14.09 9.89
C ILE A 193 7.29 15.15 10.85
N GLY A 194 6.06 15.57 10.62
CA GLY A 194 5.29 16.47 11.49
C GLY A 194 4.54 15.70 12.57
N ASN A 195 3.76 14.70 12.17
CA ASN A 195 2.98 13.86 13.07
C ASN A 195 3.14 12.37 12.74
N ILE A 196 4.05 11.71 13.47
CA ILE A 196 4.29 10.27 13.33
C ILE A 196 3.05 9.42 13.66
N MET A 197 2.10 9.91 14.45
CA MET A 197 0.96 9.13 14.95
C MET A 197 0.00 8.68 13.86
N VAL A 198 -0.03 9.42 12.74
CA VAL A 198 -0.92 9.17 11.61
C VAL A 198 -0.17 8.91 10.31
N LEU A 199 1.10 9.32 10.21
CA LEU A 199 1.85 9.23 8.97
C LEU A 199 2.19 7.78 8.65
N HIS A 200 1.66 7.26 7.54
CA HIS A 200 1.94 5.89 7.09
C HIS A 200 2.97 5.88 5.93
N HIS A 201 2.69 6.63 4.86
CA HIS A 201 3.63 6.79 3.75
C HIS A 201 3.44 8.13 3.04
N MET A 202 4.46 8.53 2.28
CA MET A 202 4.44 9.72 1.42
C MET A 202 4.95 9.35 0.04
N THR A 203 4.31 9.88 -0.99
CA THR A 203 4.71 9.70 -2.38
C THR A 203 4.91 11.05 -3.04
N VAL A 204 5.92 11.16 -3.90
CA VAL A 204 6.18 12.38 -4.68
C VAL A 204 5.97 12.06 -6.14
N TYR A 205 5.15 12.85 -6.81
CA TYR A 205 4.84 12.72 -8.23
C TYR A 205 5.28 13.95 -9.03
N GLY A 206 5.76 13.72 -10.25
CA GLY A 206 6.03 14.75 -11.25
C GLY A 206 4.78 15.06 -12.09
N CYS A 207 4.48 16.33 -12.28
CA CYS A 207 3.32 16.77 -13.06
C CYS A 207 3.74 17.30 -14.42
N SER A 208 3.17 16.72 -15.49
CA SER A 208 3.47 17.13 -16.87
C SER A 208 2.76 18.41 -17.29
N LYS A 209 1.75 18.83 -16.52
CA LYS A 209 0.97 20.05 -16.72
C LYS A 209 0.73 20.71 -15.37
N LYS A 210 0.46 22.02 -15.38
CA LYS A 210 0.04 22.75 -14.19
C LYS A 210 -1.26 22.13 -13.63
N PRO A 211 -1.26 21.62 -12.39
CA PRO A 211 -2.46 21.06 -11.79
C PRO A 211 -3.53 22.13 -11.51
N GLN A 212 -4.80 21.73 -11.54
CA GLN A 212 -5.91 22.67 -11.27
C GLN A 212 -6.02 23.09 -9.80
N ARG A 213 -5.77 22.15 -8.89
CA ARG A 213 -5.83 22.39 -7.44
C ARG A 213 -4.42 22.53 -6.88
N MET A 214 -4.20 23.66 -6.23
CA MET A 214 -3.00 23.95 -5.45
C MET A 214 -3.38 23.97 -3.97
N GLY A 215 -2.42 23.68 -3.08
CA GLY A 215 -2.66 23.59 -1.64
C GLY A 215 -3.19 22.22 -1.19
N PRO A 216 -3.23 21.98 0.14
CA PRO A 216 -3.71 20.71 0.69
C PRO A 216 -5.17 20.43 0.35
N HIS A 217 -5.45 19.25 -0.18
CA HIS A 217 -6.81 18.78 -0.45
C HIS A 217 -6.85 17.25 -0.41
N GLN A 218 -7.98 16.70 0.04
CA GLN A 218 -8.20 15.25 -0.04
C GLN A 218 -8.21 14.82 -1.52
N CYS A 219 -7.48 13.76 -1.83
CA CYS A 219 -7.25 13.27 -3.18
C CYS A 219 -7.15 11.73 -3.17
N ASN A 220 -7.15 11.12 -4.35
CA ASN A 220 -6.66 9.76 -4.58
C ASN A 220 -5.72 9.88 -5.78
N MET A 221 -4.53 10.41 -5.54
CA MET A 221 -3.57 10.98 -6.50
C MET A 221 -4.02 12.26 -7.21
N VAL A 222 -3.04 13.07 -7.61
CA VAL A 222 -3.27 14.27 -8.45
C VAL A 222 -3.27 13.86 -9.91
N ARG A 223 -4.40 14.02 -10.61
CA ARG A 223 -4.61 13.49 -11.97
C ARG A 223 -3.55 13.95 -12.99
N GLU A 224 -3.09 15.19 -12.88
CA GLU A 224 -2.08 15.78 -13.76
C GLU A 224 -0.64 15.32 -13.46
N CYS A 225 -0.47 14.53 -12.39
CA CYS A 225 0.81 14.06 -11.87
C CYS A 225 0.79 12.53 -11.83
N GLN A 226 1.37 11.92 -12.86
CA GLN A 226 1.32 10.46 -13.04
C GLN A 226 2.66 9.78 -12.80
N GLN A 227 3.77 10.52 -12.91
CA GLN A 227 5.08 9.92 -12.72
C GLN A 227 5.42 9.89 -11.23
N LEU A 228 5.42 8.71 -10.62
CA LEU A 228 6.00 8.51 -9.31
C LEU A 228 7.51 8.80 -9.39
N LEU A 229 8.04 9.55 -8.42
CA LEU A 229 9.45 9.96 -8.35
C LEU A 229 10.15 9.31 -7.16
N THR A 230 9.47 9.24 -6.02
CA THR A 230 9.94 8.54 -4.83
C THR A 230 8.77 8.14 -3.94
N VAL A 231 8.99 7.09 -3.16
CA VAL A 231 8.11 6.65 -2.08
C VAL A 231 8.92 6.66 -0.80
N TRP A 232 8.29 7.10 0.28
CA TRP A 232 8.77 6.89 1.63
C TRP A 232 7.67 6.19 2.42
N SER A 233 8.04 5.19 3.21
CA SER A 233 7.15 4.52 4.15
C SER A 233 7.79 4.50 5.53
N THR A 234 6.97 4.32 6.55
CA THR A 234 7.42 4.10 7.93
C THR A 234 8.58 3.09 7.99
N GLY A 235 9.62 3.43 8.75
CA GLY A 235 10.85 2.64 8.87
C GLY A 235 11.94 2.92 7.83
N MET A 236 11.69 3.74 6.80
CA MET A 236 12.73 4.20 5.86
C MET A 236 13.42 5.47 6.38
N GLU A 237 14.74 5.56 6.29
CA GLU A 237 15.47 6.79 6.65
C GLU A 237 15.45 7.86 5.52
N GLY A 238 15.25 7.42 4.27
CA GLY A 238 15.26 8.25 3.08
C GLY A 238 15.56 7.40 1.84
N TYR A 239 15.67 8.04 0.68
CA TYR A 239 16.13 7.41 -0.55
C TYR A 239 17.31 8.18 -1.14
N CYS A 240 18.49 7.55 -1.14
CA CYS A 240 19.71 8.12 -1.70
C CYS A 240 19.91 7.52 -3.09
N LEU A 241 19.94 8.37 -4.11
CA LEU A 241 20.12 7.90 -5.47
C LEU A 241 21.59 7.51 -5.71
N SER A 242 21.78 6.64 -6.71
CA SER A 242 23.13 6.27 -7.15
C SER A 242 23.90 7.52 -7.58
N LYS A 243 25.23 7.51 -7.40
CA LYS A 243 26.13 8.61 -7.78
C LYS A 243 25.97 9.06 -9.24
N ASN A 244 25.49 8.17 -10.12
CA ASN A 244 25.35 8.42 -11.54
C ASN A 244 23.90 8.68 -11.98
N THR A 245 22.92 8.67 -11.05
CA THR A 245 21.51 8.86 -11.36
C THR A 245 20.93 10.06 -10.64
N GLY A 246 19.92 10.67 -11.26
CA GLY A 246 19.13 11.73 -10.64
C GLY A 246 17.73 11.77 -11.20
N VAL A 247 16.75 12.14 -10.38
CA VAL A 247 15.38 12.34 -10.86
C VAL A 247 15.28 13.71 -11.54
N PRO A 248 14.90 13.80 -12.83
CA PRO A 248 14.85 15.07 -13.54
C PRO A 248 13.64 15.91 -13.13
N PHE A 249 13.85 17.22 -12.95
CA PHE A 249 12.79 18.22 -12.79
C PHE A 249 13.24 19.61 -13.25
N GLY A 250 12.33 20.59 -13.22
CA GLY A 250 12.59 21.96 -13.63
C GLY A 250 12.42 22.17 -15.14
N ASN A 251 13.25 23.04 -15.72
CA ASN A 251 13.13 23.44 -17.13
C ASN A 251 13.20 22.23 -18.08
N GLY A 252 12.22 22.09 -18.97
CA GLY A 252 12.11 20.98 -19.91
C GLY A 252 11.83 19.62 -19.23
N SER A 253 11.26 19.64 -18.03
CA SER A 253 10.86 18.47 -17.24
C SER A 253 9.66 18.82 -16.34
N TYR A 254 9.54 18.24 -15.15
CA TYR A 254 8.44 18.52 -14.22
C TYR A 254 8.62 19.88 -13.55
N GLU A 255 7.75 20.84 -13.87
CA GLU A 255 7.73 22.18 -13.26
C GLU A 255 6.90 22.24 -11.95
N TYR A 256 6.13 21.18 -11.70
CA TYR A 256 5.30 21.01 -10.53
C TYR A 256 5.49 19.60 -9.98
N LEU A 257 5.57 19.49 -8.66
CA LEU A 257 5.62 18.23 -7.94
C LEU A 257 4.41 18.13 -7.02
N ALA A 258 3.74 16.99 -7.01
CA ALA A 258 2.68 16.68 -6.06
C ALA A 258 3.21 15.76 -4.97
N VAL A 259 2.94 16.08 -3.72
CA VAL A 259 3.16 15.15 -2.60
C VAL A 259 1.80 14.64 -2.17
N GLU A 260 1.66 13.33 -2.10
CA GLU A 260 0.51 12.65 -1.50
C GLU A 260 0.95 12.03 -0.18
N ILE A 261 0.20 12.33 0.88
CA ILE A 261 0.41 11.77 2.21
C ILE A 261 -0.76 10.85 2.50
N HIS A 262 -0.44 9.62 2.90
CA HIS A 262 -1.41 8.69 3.43
C HIS A 262 -1.39 8.74 4.96
N TRP A 263 -2.48 9.22 5.53
CA TRP A 263 -2.75 9.14 6.96
C TRP A 263 -3.55 7.89 7.32
N ASN A 264 -3.05 7.16 8.32
CA ASN A 264 -3.70 6.05 8.97
C ASN A 264 -4.05 6.46 10.41
N ASN A 265 -5.33 6.74 10.69
CA ASN A 265 -5.83 7.21 11.99
C ASN A 265 -6.73 6.14 12.63
N PRO A 266 -6.17 5.03 13.14
CA PRO A 266 -6.95 3.90 13.66
C PRO A 266 -7.74 4.23 14.93
N GLU A 267 -7.33 5.27 15.66
CA GLU A 267 -8.02 5.75 16.87
C GLU A 267 -9.16 6.73 16.56
N LEU A 268 -9.34 7.11 15.29
CA LEU A 268 -10.37 8.05 14.82
C LEU A 268 -10.33 9.38 15.59
N ARG A 269 -9.13 9.84 15.96
CA ARG A 269 -8.92 11.08 16.71
C ARG A 269 -9.21 12.28 15.80
N SER A 270 -9.89 13.30 16.32
CA SER A 270 -10.27 14.51 15.58
C SER A 270 -9.37 15.72 15.86
N ASP A 271 -8.43 15.58 16.80
CA ASP A 271 -7.54 16.63 17.28
C ASP A 271 -6.10 16.47 16.79
N TYR A 272 -5.85 15.53 15.87
CA TYR A 272 -4.56 15.45 15.18
C TYR A 272 -4.45 16.53 14.09
N THR A 273 -3.30 17.20 14.07
CA THR A 273 -2.81 17.99 12.93
C THR A 273 -1.53 17.37 12.41
N ASP A 274 -1.22 17.61 11.15
CA ASP A 274 0.03 17.18 10.52
C ASP A 274 0.56 18.27 9.59
N ASN A 275 1.89 18.38 9.53
CA ASN A 275 2.61 19.27 8.63
C ASN A 275 3.82 18.55 8.00
N SER A 276 3.69 17.23 7.81
CA SER A 276 4.71 16.38 7.20
C SER A 276 4.96 16.76 5.73
N GLY A 277 6.03 16.22 5.16
CA GLY A 277 6.37 16.39 3.76
C GLY A 277 7.68 15.72 3.39
N MET A 278 8.23 16.07 2.23
CA MET A 278 9.48 15.51 1.72
C MET A 278 10.53 16.59 1.54
N ARG A 279 11.73 16.39 2.09
CA ARG A 279 12.92 17.16 1.73
C ARG A 279 13.57 16.56 0.50
N MET A 280 13.76 17.38 -0.53
CA MET A 280 14.44 17.00 -1.76
C MET A 280 15.82 17.67 -1.82
N PHE A 281 16.86 16.88 -2.07
CA PHE A 281 18.22 17.36 -2.33
C PHE A 281 18.46 17.35 -3.82
N TYR A 282 18.94 18.46 -4.40
CA TYR A 282 19.04 18.61 -5.85
C TYR A 282 20.25 19.42 -6.31
N THR A 283 20.63 19.24 -7.58
CA THR A 283 21.79 19.86 -8.22
C THR A 283 21.50 20.28 -9.67
N ASP A 284 22.15 21.34 -10.14
CA ASP A 284 22.21 21.69 -11.58
C ASP A 284 23.37 21.01 -12.32
N GLN A 285 24.26 20.32 -11.60
CA GLN A 285 25.24 19.40 -12.15
C GLN A 285 24.56 18.07 -12.43
N LEU A 286 23.95 17.96 -13.62
CA LEU A 286 23.18 16.78 -14.02
C LEU A 286 24.04 15.51 -13.96
N ARG A 287 23.52 14.48 -13.33
CA ARG A 287 24.11 13.14 -13.33
C ARG A 287 24.00 12.51 -14.72
N PRO A 288 24.87 11.55 -15.07
CA PRO A 288 24.87 10.91 -16.38
C PRO A 288 23.51 10.35 -16.83
N PHE A 289 22.71 9.82 -15.90
CA PHE A 289 21.43 9.20 -16.22
C PHE A 289 20.27 9.82 -15.43
N SER A 290 19.14 9.99 -16.11
CA SER A 290 17.88 10.28 -15.42
C SER A 290 17.27 8.97 -14.91
N GLU A 291 16.86 8.95 -13.65
CA GLU A 291 16.15 7.83 -13.04
C GLU A 291 14.64 7.97 -13.25
N GLY A 292 13.96 6.84 -13.40
CA GLY A 292 12.50 6.74 -13.39
C GLY A 292 12.05 5.61 -12.47
N THR A 293 10.74 5.58 -12.18
CA THR A 293 10.11 4.46 -11.48
C THR A 293 9.09 3.76 -12.37
N ALA A 294 8.85 2.47 -12.09
CA ALA A 294 7.86 1.67 -12.79
C ALA A 294 7.22 0.62 -11.86
N ALA A 295 5.95 0.32 -12.08
CA ALA A 295 5.22 -0.70 -11.33
C ALA A 295 5.05 -1.99 -12.14
N PHE A 296 5.34 -3.13 -11.51
CA PHE A 296 5.17 -4.48 -12.05
C PHE A 296 4.36 -5.35 -11.10
N GLY A 297 3.30 -5.98 -11.56
CA GLY A 297 2.46 -6.76 -10.64
C GLY A 297 1.11 -7.18 -11.18
N GLN A 298 0.09 -7.22 -10.33
CA GLN A 298 -1.23 -7.78 -10.64
C GLN A 298 -2.37 -6.90 -10.08
N TYR A 299 -3.36 -6.61 -10.93
CA TYR A 299 -4.59 -5.91 -10.54
C TYR A 299 -5.77 -6.84 -10.25
N ALA A 300 -5.82 -8.04 -10.81
CA ALA A 300 -6.92 -8.98 -10.60
C ALA A 300 -6.75 -9.79 -9.30
N LEU A 301 -6.83 -9.10 -8.16
CA LEU A 301 -6.74 -9.74 -6.85
C LEU A 301 -8.10 -10.27 -6.39
N GLU A 302 -8.13 -11.50 -5.87
CA GLU A 302 -9.29 -12.12 -5.26
C GLU A 302 -8.81 -12.99 -4.09
N ILE A 303 -8.90 -12.46 -2.86
CA ILE A 303 -8.40 -13.10 -1.64
C ILE A 303 -9.60 -13.54 -0.81
N PRO A 304 -9.96 -14.85 -0.81
CA PRO A 304 -11.10 -15.34 -0.05
C PRO A 304 -10.88 -15.23 1.46
N PRO A 305 -11.95 -15.19 2.26
CA PRO A 305 -11.85 -15.22 3.72
C PRO A 305 -11.31 -16.57 4.23
N GLY A 306 -10.54 -16.53 5.33
CA GLY A 306 -10.05 -17.72 6.03
C GLY A 306 -8.86 -18.45 5.40
N VAL A 307 -8.21 -17.91 4.36
CA VAL A 307 -7.04 -18.54 3.74
C VAL A 307 -5.78 -18.34 4.60
N ASP A 308 -5.05 -19.42 4.85
CA ASP A 308 -3.76 -19.37 5.56
C ASP A 308 -2.70 -18.68 4.70
N SER A 309 -2.64 -19.03 3.42
CA SER A 309 -1.67 -18.50 2.45
C SER A 309 -2.24 -18.61 1.04
N LEU A 310 -2.22 -17.51 0.28
CA LEU A 310 -2.59 -17.45 -1.13
C LEU A 310 -1.55 -16.64 -1.89
N THR A 311 -0.85 -17.26 -2.85
CA THR A 311 0.11 -16.55 -3.71
C THR A 311 -0.56 -16.20 -5.04
N MET A 312 -0.51 -14.93 -5.39
CA MET A 312 -0.91 -14.40 -6.69
C MET A 312 0.32 -13.85 -7.41
N SER A 313 0.31 -13.86 -8.73
CA SER A 313 1.42 -13.37 -9.54
C SER A 313 0.99 -12.39 -10.61
N GLY A 314 1.91 -11.51 -10.99
CA GLY A 314 1.84 -10.67 -12.16
C GLY A 314 3.12 -10.80 -12.97
N VAL A 315 2.98 -11.02 -14.28
CA VAL A 315 4.08 -11.27 -15.21
C VAL A 315 4.09 -10.21 -16.31
N CYS A 316 5.10 -9.34 -16.33
CA CYS A 316 5.37 -8.57 -17.53
C CYS A 316 6.09 -9.47 -18.53
N GLN A 317 5.36 -9.97 -19.53
CA GLN A 317 5.91 -10.89 -20.53
C GLN A 317 7.00 -10.24 -21.38
N SER A 318 7.85 -11.08 -21.98
CA SER A 318 8.94 -10.68 -22.87
C SER A 318 8.49 -9.71 -23.98
N LYS A 319 7.34 -10.00 -24.62
CA LYS A 319 6.76 -9.11 -25.64
C LYS A 319 6.46 -7.70 -25.11
N CYS A 320 6.08 -7.59 -23.84
CA CYS A 320 5.71 -6.31 -23.24
C CYS A 320 6.92 -5.42 -23.02
N THR A 321 8.00 -5.98 -22.49
CA THR A 321 9.26 -5.25 -22.30
C THR A 321 9.90 -4.96 -23.66
N GLU A 322 9.76 -5.84 -24.64
CA GLU A 322 10.16 -5.62 -26.04
C GLU A 322 9.41 -4.45 -26.71
N GLU A 323 8.13 -4.24 -26.38
CA GLU A 323 7.37 -3.12 -26.92
C GLU A 323 7.59 -1.82 -26.12
N LYS A 324 7.58 -1.90 -24.80
CA LYS A 324 7.57 -0.72 -23.90
C LYS A 324 8.95 -0.11 -23.74
N PHE A 325 9.99 -0.91 -23.63
CA PHE A 325 11.34 -0.40 -23.38
C PHE A 325 11.98 0.05 -24.69
N ASN A 326 12.54 1.26 -24.70
CA ASN A 326 13.29 1.76 -25.84
C ASN A 326 14.73 1.21 -25.89
N GLN A 327 15.25 0.76 -24.75
CA GLN A 327 16.57 0.15 -24.58
C GLN A 327 16.62 -0.65 -23.27
N ASP A 328 17.73 -1.34 -23.03
CA ASP A 328 17.98 -2.01 -21.75
C ASP A 328 17.93 -1.03 -20.57
N ILE A 329 17.45 -1.50 -19.42
CA ILE A 329 17.40 -0.73 -18.19
C ILE A 329 18.29 -1.34 -17.10
N ASN A 330 18.72 -0.48 -16.19
CA ASN A 330 19.52 -0.79 -15.03
C ASN A 330 18.67 -0.49 -13.80
N VAL A 331 18.25 -1.52 -13.09
CA VAL A 331 17.43 -1.43 -11.89
C VAL A 331 18.33 -1.14 -10.70
N THR A 332 18.07 -0.03 -10.02
CA THR A 332 18.83 0.48 -8.87
C THR A 332 18.16 0.17 -7.55
N ALA A 333 16.84 0.05 -7.53
CA ALA A 333 16.11 -0.34 -6.34
C ALA A 333 14.79 -1.05 -6.66
N VAL A 334 14.31 -1.87 -5.71
CA VAL A 334 13.00 -2.52 -5.75
C VAL A 334 12.34 -2.40 -4.37
N LEU A 335 11.07 -1.99 -4.36
CA LEU A 335 10.20 -1.96 -3.20
C LEU A 335 8.97 -2.82 -3.48
N MET A 336 8.77 -3.89 -2.70
CA MET A 336 7.53 -4.65 -2.75
C MET A 336 6.39 -3.86 -2.08
N HIS A 337 5.20 -3.87 -2.67
CA HIS A 337 4.04 -3.13 -2.17
C HIS A 337 2.76 -3.98 -2.19
N MET A 338 2.23 -4.24 -1.00
CA MET A 338 0.98 -4.93 -0.69
C MET A 338 0.37 -4.31 0.57
N HIS A 339 -0.94 -4.41 0.79
CA HIS A 339 -1.61 -3.91 2.00
C HIS A 339 -1.60 -4.94 3.14
N TYR A 340 -2.54 -4.84 4.09
CA TYR A 340 -2.51 -5.54 5.38
C TYR A 340 -2.45 -7.07 5.28
N GLN A 341 -3.02 -7.68 4.25
CA GLN A 341 -3.04 -9.12 4.03
C GLN A 341 -1.74 -9.66 3.43
N GLY A 342 -0.89 -8.80 2.85
CA GLY A 342 0.44 -9.19 2.37
C GLY A 342 1.31 -9.78 3.49
N ILE A 343 1.96 -10.90 3.19
CA ILE A 343 2.89 -11.61 4.11
C ILE A 343 4.20 -12.03 3.45
N ALA A 344 4.27 -12.13 2.13
CA ALA A 344 5.53 -12.29 1.41
C ALA A 344 5.47 -11.68 0.02
N GLY A 345 6.58 -11.12 -0.45
CA GLY A 345 6.71 -10.51 -1.77
C GLY A 345 7.98 -10.98 -2.46
N LYS A 346 7.94 -11.19 -3.78
CA LYS A 346 9.13 -11.60 -4.55
C LYS A 346 9.08 -11.05 -5.96
N LEU A 347 10.23 -10.62 -6.48
CA LEU A 347 10.42 -10.24 -7.88
C LEU A 347 11.51 -11.10 -8.52
N GLU A 348 11.22 -11.67 -9.68
CA GLU A 348 12.17 -12.48 -10.46
C GLU A 348 12.41 -11.88 -11.84
N GLN A 349 13.64 -12.03 -12.34
CA GLN A 349 14.03 -11.74 -13.72
C GLN A 349 14.11 -13.03 -14.52
N TRP A 350 13.41 -13.08 -15.65
CA TRP A 350 13.44 -14.23 -16.56
C TRP A 350 13.87 -13.82 -17.96
N ARG A 351 14.50 -14.73 -18.68
CA ARG A 351 14.86 -14.58 -20.10
C ARG A 351 14.77 -15.93 -20.80
N ASP A 352 14.13 -15.98 -21.96
CA ASP A 352 14.00 -17.18 -22.78
C ASP A 352 13.47 -18.41 -21.99
N GLY A 353 12.48 -18.18 -21.12
CA GLY A 353 11.88 -19.21 -20.28
C GLY A 353 12.77 -19.70 -19.12
N LYS A 354 13.92 -19.09 -18.85
CA LYS A 354 14.81 -19.42 -17.73
C LYS A 354 14.83 -18.32 -16.68
N LEU A 355 14.77 -18.72 -15.40
CA LEU A 355 15.01 -17.84 -14.28
C LEU A 355 16.49 -17.43 -14.28
N LEU A 356 16.76 -16.13 -14.41
CA LEU A 356 18.12 -15.62 -14.32
C LEU A 356 18.51 -15.33 -12.87
N ARG A 357 17.61 -14.69 -12.10
CA ARG A 357 17.84 -14.34 -10.69
C ARG A 357 16.53 -13.98 -9.99
N VAL A 358 16.56 -14.11 -8.66
CA VAL A 358 15.59 -13.46 -7.77
C VAL A 358 16.15 -12.07 -7.46
N VAL A 359 15.38 -11.02 -7.77
CA VAL A 359 15.80 -9.62 -7.67
C VAL A 359 15.48 -9.06 -6.29
N ALA A 360 14.28 -9.36 -5.77
CA ALA A 360 13.87 -9.02 -4.42
C ALA A 360 13.12 -10.22 -3.82
N ASP A 361 13.37 -10.53 -2.55
CA ASP A 361 12.71 -11.61 -1.81
C ASP A 361 12.44 -11.16 -0.37
N ASP A 362 11.16 -10.92 -0.07
CA ASP A 362 10.65 -10.54 1.23
C ASP A 362 9.79 -11.69 1.78
N PRO A 363 10.39 -12.74 2.39
CA PRO A 363 9.65 -13.90 2.91
C PRO A 363 8.79 -13.57 4.13
N PHE A 364 9.02 -12.42 4.76
CA PHE A 364 8.30 -11.92 5.95
C PHE A 364 7.87 -10.47 5.74
N TYR A 365 7.19 -10.20 4.62
CA TYR A 365 6.72 -8.87 4.27
C TYR A 365 5.71 -8.33 5.30
N THR A 366 5.77 -7.03 5.54
CA THR A 366 4.73 -6.28 6.27
C THR A 366 4.45 -4.94 5.61
N TYR A 367 3.18 -4.59 5.51
CA TYR A 367 2.71 -3.30 5.00
C TYR A 367 3.35 -2.08 5.69
N GLU A 368 3.56 -2.15 7.00
CA GLU A 368 4.10 -1.03 7.80
C GLU A 368 5.58 -0.73 7.49
N THR A 369 6.34 -1.74 7.08
CA THR A 369 7.79 -1.64 6.78
C THR A 369 8.14 -2.50 5.59
N PRO A 370 7.84 -2.04 4.37
CA PRO A 370 8.37 -2.70 3.19
C PRO A 370 9.90 -2.55 3.17
N ASN A 371 10.61 -3.57 2.71
CA ASN A 371 12.06 -3.51 2.56
C ASN A 371 12.40 -2.87 1.21
N LEU A 372 13.24 -1.83 1.24
CA LEU A 372 13.83 -1.28 0.03
C LEU A 372 15.10 -2.07 -0.32
N HIS A 373 15.05 -2.85 -1.38
CA HIS A 373 16.20 -3.55 -1.94
C HIS A 373 16.95 -2.57 -2.86
N THR A 374 18.23 -2.29 -2.58
CA THR A 374 19.06 -1.38 -3.39
C THR A 374 20.24 -2.14 -4.02
N PHE A 375 20.67 -1.71 -5.20
CA PHE A 375 21.67 -2.42 -6.00
C PHE A 375 22.78 -1.48 -6.46
N ASP A 376 24.01 -1.74 -6.00
CA ASP A 376 25.23 -1.14 -6.51
C ASP A 376 26.31 -2.25 -6.68
N PRO A 377 26.65 -2.66 -7.92
CA PRO A 377 26.18 -2.10 -9.18
C PRO A 377 24.70 -2.43 -9.49
N PRO A 378 24.03 -1.62 -10.34
CA PRO A 378 22.65 -1.87 -10.76
C PRO A 378 22.45 -3.21 -11.50
N ILE A 379 21.22 -3.75 -11.45
CA ILE A 379 20.86 -4.99 -12.14
C ILE A 379 20.37 -4.68 -13.56
N VAL A 380 21.04 -5.25 -14.56
CA VAL A 380 20.65 -5.08 -15.97
C VAL A 380 19.45 -5.95 -16.31
N PHE A 381 18.37 -5.32 -16.77
CA PHE A 381 17.27 -5.95 -17.48
C PHE A 381 17.36 -5.60 -18.95
N LYS A 382 17.47 -6.65 -19.77
CA LYS A 382 17.45 -6.46 -21.22
C LYS A 382 16.03 -6.29 -21.71
N LYS A 383 15.93 -5.57 -22.82
CA LYS A 383 14.73 -5.60 -23.64
C LYS A 383 14.39 -7.06 -24.00
N GLY A 384 13.12 -7.45 -23.79
CA GLY A 384 12.66 -8.83 -23.92
C GLY A 384 12.77 -9.69 -22.66
N ASP A 385 13.31 -9.20 -21.55
CA ASP A 385 13.25 -9.90 -20.26
C ASP A 385 11.82 -9.88 -19.69
N GLU A 386 11.49 -10.85 -18.84
CA GLU A 386 10.24 -10.85 -18.09
C GLU A 386 10.46 -10.43 -16.64
N PHE A 387 9.52 -9.66 -16.11
CA PHE A 387 9.39 -9.36 -14.69
C PHE A 387 8.30 -10.24 -14.12
N ARG A 388 8.61 -11.10 -13.17
CA ARG A 388 7.62 -11.94 -12.48
C ARG A 388 7.52 -11.55 -11.02
N THR A 389 6.44 -10.84 -10.70
CA THR A 389 6.11 -10.40 -9.34
C THR A 389 5.19 -11.42 -8.70
N TYR A 390 5.50 -11.81 -7.47
CA TYR A 390 4.70 -12.72 -6.64
C TYR A 390 4.35 -12.03 -5.32
N CYS A 391 3.08 -12.11 -4.95
CA CYS A 391 2.56 -11.56 -3.70
C CYS A 391 1.80 -12.66 -2.97
N THR A 392 2.13 -12.88 -1.70
CA THR A 392 1.48 -13.90 -0.87
C THR A 392 0.68 -13.22 0.22
N PHE A 393 -0.57 -13.64 0.36
CA PHE A 393 -1.56 -13.05 1.25
C PHE A 393 -2.08 -14.05 2.30
N THR A 394 -2.57 -13.54 3.43
CA THR A 394 -3.33 -14.30 4.43
C THR A 394 -4.56 -13.52 4.90
N SER A 395 -5.69 -14.22 5.05
CA SER A 395 -6.95 -13.66 5.56
C SER A 395 -7.41 -14.33 6.88
N LYS A 396 -6.53 -15.13 7.51
CA LYS A 396 -6.84 -15.87 8.74
C LYS A 396 -6.32 -15.24 10.03
N ARG A 397 -5.31 -14.35 9.97
CA ARG A 397 -4.53 -13.89 11.15
C ARG A 397 -4.56 -12.37 11.34
N GLY A 398 -4.67 -11.87 12.57
CA GLY A 398 -4.49 -10.44 12.93
C GLY A 398 -5.74 -9.57 12.72
N LYS A 399 -5.60 -8.23 12.66
CA LYS A 399 -6.67 -7.30 12.22
C LYS A 399 -7.27 -7.69 10.85
N LYS A 400 -6.59 -8.59 10.13
CA LYS A 400 -6.88 -9.22 8.84
C LYS A 400 -8.05 -10.22 8.85
N GLN A 401 -8.73 -10.42 9.98
CA GLN A 401 -9.96 -11.25 10.10
C GLN A 401 -11.26 -10.52 9.69
N ARG A 402 -11.19 -9.26 9.24
CA ARG A 402 -12.36 -8.37 9.25
C ARG A 402 -13.37 -8.55 8.12
N HIS A 403 -13.11 -9.39 7.15
CA HIS A 403 -14.07 -9.59 6.07
C HIS A 403 -14.58 -11.03 6.08
N ALA A 404 -15.88 -11.19 6.35
CA ALA A 404 -16.63 -12.37 5.91
C ALA A 404 -16.69 -12.46 4.36
N ASN A 405 -16.18 -11.43 3.68
CA ASN A 405 -16.20 -11.25 2.24
C ASN A 405 -14.79 -11.35 1.67
N THR A 406 -14.71 -11.74 0.41
CA THR A 406 -13.48 -11.72 -0.39
C THR A 406 -12.93 -10.30 -0.53
N THR A 407 -11.62 -10.13 -0.34
CA THR A 407 -10.91 -8.87 -0.61
C THR A 407 -10.44 -8.83 -2.07
N TYR A 408 -10.54 -7.66 -2.69
CA TYR A 408 -10.15 -7.41 -4.07
C TYR A 408 -9.09 -6.31 -4.15
N PHE A 409 -8.63 -6.00 -5.36
CA PHE A 409 -7.77 -4.86 -5.59
C PHE A 409 -8.46 -3.53 -5.26
N GLY A 410 -7.73 -2.61 -4.64
CA GLY A 410 -8.18 -1.24 -4.41
C GLY A 410 -7.12 -0.36 -3.77
N LEU A 411 -7.43 0.94 -3.68
CA LEU A 411 -6.49 1.95 -3.18
C LEU A 411 -6.51 2.09 -1.65
N GLY A 412 -7.57 1.62 -0.99
CA GLY A 412 -7.71 1.72 0.46
C GLY A 412 -6.92 0.63 1.18
N THR A 413 -6.53 0.88 2.43
CA THR A 413 -5.87 -0.10 3.31
C THR A 413 -6.68 -1.38 3.55
N GLN A 414 -8.00 -1.32 3.37
CA GLN A 414 -8.92 -2.45 3.51
C GLN A 414 -9.05 -3.29 2.23
N ASP A 415 -8.62 -2.73 1.08
CA ASP A 415 -8.45 -3.46 -0.16
C ASP A 415 -7.01 -3.99 -0.25
N GLU A 416 -6.63 -4.63 -1.36
CA GLU A 416 -5.26 -5.13 -1.56
C GLU A 416 -4.55 -4.62 -2.80
N MET A 417 -3.23 -4.73 -2.78
CA MET A 417 -2.34 -4.44 -3.91
C MET A 417 -1.28 -5.51 -4.06
N CYS A 418 -0.72 -5.62 -5.27
CA CYS A 418 0.40 -6.51 -5.55
C CYS A 418 1.32 -5.88 -6.58
N PHE A 419 2.33 -5.14 -6.12
CA PHE A 419 3.33 -4.51 -6.98
C PHE A 419 4.76 -4.74 -6.49
N ALA A 420 5.68 -4.81 -7.44
CA ALA A 420 7.08 -4.47 -7.29
C ALA A 420 7.26 -3.10 -7.95
N LEU A 421 7.58 -2.09 -7.14
CA LEU A 421 7.93 -0.76 -7.60
C LEU A 421 9.45 -0.73 -7.79
N ILE A 422 9.90 -0.48 -9.02
CA ILE A 422 11.33 -0.45 -9.33
C ILE A 422 11.79 0.98 -9.58
N SER A 423 13.01 1.29 -9.16
CA SER A 423 13.77 2.46 -9.61
C SER A 423 14.77 2.00 -10.66
N TYR A 424 14.87 2.72 -11.77
CA TYR A 424 15.70 2.30 -12.90
C TYR A 424 16.27 3.46 -13.72
N HIS A 425 17.33 3.20 -14.48
CA HIS A 425 17.88 4.12 -15.49
C HIS A 425 18.37 3.36 -16.74
N PRO A 426 18.47 4.01 -17.91
CA PRO A 426 18.02 5.37 -18.20
C PRO A 426 16.49 5.46 -18.24
N LEU A 427 15.95 6.64 -17.92
CA LEU A 427 14.53 6.96 -18.03
C LEU A 427 13.99 6.60 -19.43
N GLN A 428 12.89 5.84 -19.46
CA GLN A 428 12.24 5.44 -20.71
C GLN A 428 11.37 6.56 -21.27
N SER A 429 11.24 6.61 -22.61
CA SER A 429 10.37 7.57 -23.30
C SER A 429 8.89 7.20 -23.25
N ASN A 430 8.60 5.90 -23.08
CA ASN A 430 7.25 5.36 -22.91
C ASN A 430 7.02 5.01 -21.44
N ASN A 431 5.76 4.93 -21.00
CA ASN A 431 5.45 4.45 -19.66
C ASN A 431 5.85 2.95 -19.52
N PRO A 432 6.88 2.64 -18.69
CA PRO A 432 7.36 1.28 -18.46
C PRO A 432 6.43 0.42 -17.60
N ASP A 433 5.41 1.01 -16.93
CA ASP A 433 4.49 0.27 -16.08
C ASP A 433 3.91 -0.93 -16.81
N CYS A 434 3.95 -2.08 -16.13
CA CYS A 434 3.56 -3.36 -16.71
C CYS A 434 2.93 -4.24 -15.64
N VAL A 435 1.64 -4.01 -15.44
CA VAL A 435 0.83 -4.73 -14.46
C VAL A 435 -0.15 -5.64 -15.19
N GLN A 436 -0.21 -6.91 -14.83
CA GLN A 436 -1.16 -7.87 -15.41
C GLN A 436 -2.56 -7.73 -14.81
N PHE A 437 -3.52 -8.26 -15.56
CA PHE A 437 -4.89 -8.47 -15.14
C PHE A 437 -5.27 -9.94 -15.34
N ASP A 438 -5.28 -10.69 -14.26
CA ASP A 438 -5.36 -12.15 -14.27
C ASP A 438 -4.24 -12.71 -15.16
N ASN A 439 -4.59 -13.35 -16.28
CA ASN A 439 -3.65 -13.85 -17.29
C ASN A 439 -3.47 -12.92 -18.50
N TYR A 440 -4.07 -11.73 -18.49
CA TYR A 440 -3.96 -10.75 -19.56
C TYR A 440 -2.83 -9.76 -19.31
N ASP A 441 -2.02 -9.54 -20.34
CA ASP A 441 -0.96 -8.54 -20.31
C ASP A 441 -1.53 -7.14 -20.58
N SER A 442 -0.90 -6.12 -19.98
CA SER A 442 -1.22 -4.71 -20.23
C SER A 442 -0.44 -4.09 -21.40
N CYS A 443 0.36 -4.88 -22.12
CA CYS A 443 1.07 -4.42 -23.32
C CYS A 443 0.28 -4.77 -24.60
N GLY A 444 0.29 -3.88 -25.59
CA GLY A 444 -0.53 -4.00 -26.81
C GLY A 444 -1.80 -3.12 -26.83
N GLY A 445 -2.01 -2.28 -25.82
CA GLY A 445 -3.15 -1.35 -25.74
C GLY A 445 -4.13 -1.73 -24.64
N HIS A 446 -5.34 -1.15 -24.71
CA HIS A 446 -6.39 -1.33 -23.71
C HIS A 446 -7.11 -2.69 -23.83
N ALA A 447 -6.45 -3.73 -24.35
CA ALA A 447 -7.10 -4.98 -24.70
C ALA A 447 -6.79 -6.12 -23.70
N PHE A 448 -7.82 -6.64 -23.03
CA PHE A 448 -7.78 -7.83 -22.18
C PHE A 448 -8.39 -9.02 -22.92
N GLY A 449 -7.58 -9.72 -23.71
CA GLY A 449 -8.07 -10.78 -24.61
C GLY A 449 -8.97 -10.18 -25.69
N ASN A 450 -10.25 -10.55 -25.71
CA ASN A 450 -11.24 -10.00 -26.64
C ASN A 450 -11.91 -8.71 -26.14
N CYS A 451 -11.66 -8.30 -24.90
CA CYS A 451 -12.14 -7.04 -24.36
C CYS A 451 -11.20 -5.91 -24.77
N ASP A 452 -11.69 -4.86 -25.44
CA ASP A 452 -10.95 -3.63 -25.72
C ASP A 452 -11.58 -2.51 -24.88
N LEU A 453 -10.90 -2.00 -23.84
CA LEU A 453 -11.46 -0.96 -22.97
C LEU A 453 -11.76 0.32 -23.74
N GLY A 454 -10.95 0.67 -24.74
CA GLY A 454 -11.20 1.84 -25.57
C GLY A 454 -12.51 1.73 -26.33
N LYS A 455 -12.82 0.54 -26.85
CA LYS A 455 -14.12 0.21 -27.46
C LYS A 455 -15.23 0.18 -26.42
N TYR A 456 -15.00 -0.48 -25.29
CA TYR A 456 -15.98 -0.62 -24.21
C TYR A 456 -16.40 0.73 -23.62
N TYR A 457 -15.45 1.64 -23.37
CA TYR A 457 -15.76 2.99 -22.90
C TYR A 457 -16.58 3.78 -23.93
N ARG A 458 -16.35 3.59 -25.24
CA ARG A 458 -17.23 4.19 -26.27
C ARG A 458 -18.64 3.60 -26.23
N VAL A 459 -18.79 2.30 -25.96
CA VAL A 459 -20.11 1.67 -25.80
C VAL A 459 -20.84 2.28 -24.60
N LEU A 460 -20.16 2.40 -23.45
CA LEU A 460 -20.70 3.05 -22.25
C LEU A 460 -21.14 4.50 -22.54
N ASP A 461 -20.29 5.27 -23.23
CA ASP A 461 -20.57 6.66 -23.60
C ASP A 461 -21.76 6.78 -24.56
N ASN A 462 -21.89 5.86 -25.52
CA ASN A 462 -22.98 5.84 -26.48
C ASN A 462 -24.32 5.52 -25.78
N VAL A 463 -24.33 4.59 -24.84
CA VAL A 463 -25.52 4.30 -24.02
C VAL A 463 -25.88 5.50 -23.18
N LYS A 464 -24.90 6.15 -22.53
CA LYS A 464 -25.13 7.37 -21.76
C LYS A 464 -25.74 8.50 -22.59
N LYS A 465 -25.26 8.68 -23.82
CA LYS A 465 -25.73 9.71 -24.77
C LYS A 465 -27.03 9.35 -25.48
N ASN A 466 -27.56 8.15 -25.28
CA ASN A 466 -28.86 7.78 -25.83
C ASN A 466 -29.94 8.70 -25.23
N GLY A 467 -30.68 9.42 -26.10
CA GLY A 467 -31.66 10.43 -25.68
C GLY A 467 -32.84 9.90 -24.85
N GLU A 468 -33.00 8.58 -24.79
CA GLU A 468 -34.00 7.89 -23.97
C GLU A 468 -33.42 7.28 -22.69
N PHE A 469 -32.10 7.14 -22.57
CA PHE A 469 -31.45 6.50 -21.41
C PHE A 469 -31.82 7.21 -20.10
N GLN A 470 -31.65 8.53 -20.02
CA GLN A 470 -32.03 9.29 -18.83
C GLN A 470 -33.54 9.22 -18.54
N LYS A 471 -34.38 9.10 -19.57
CA LYS A 471 -35.84 9.04 -19.38
C LYS A 471 -36.32 7.67 -18.88
N VAL A 472 -35.66 6.60 -19.29
CA VAL A 472 -36.19 5.24 -19.11
C VAL A 472 -35.40 4.44 -18.08
N CYS A 473 -34.10 4.73 -17.93
CA CYS A 473 -33.20 4.05 -17.00
C CYS A 473 -32.89 4.86 -15.73
N ASP A 474 -32.93 6.20 -15.79
CA ASP A 474 -32.55 7.08 -14.67
C ASP A 474 -33.77 7.57 -13.85
N ILE A 475 -34.98 7.58 -14.43
CA ILE A 475 -36.22 7.99 -13.73
C ILE A 475 -36.62 7.03 -12.58
N GLN A 476 -36.16 5.77 -12.60
CA GLN A 476 -36.46 4.77 -11.56
C GLN A 476 -35.27 4.49 -10.61
N ASP A 477 -34.57 5.55 -10.20
CA ASP A 477 -33.41 5.54 -9.29
C ASP A 477 -32.20 4.70 -9.78
N GLY A 478 -32.20 4.24 -11.04
CA GLY A 478 -31.21 3.32 -11.60
C GLY A 478 -31.18 1.95 -10.90
N ARG A 479 -32.18 1.62 -10.09
CA ARG A 479 -32.29 0.35 -9.34
C ARG A 479 -33.30 -0.64 -9.94
N HIS A 480 -34.15 -0.16 -10.85
CA HIS A 480 -35.15 -0.95 -11.56
C HIS A 480 -34.88 -0.90 -13.06
N CYS A 481 -35.24 -1.98 -13.76
CA CYS A 481 -35.01 -2.15 -15.18
C CYS A 481 -36.35 -2.38 -15.90
N SER A 482 -36.81 -1.39 -16.66
CA SER A 482 -37.91 -1.58 -17.63
C SER A 482 -37.41 -2.34 -18.87
N ARG A 483 -38.31 -2.93 -19.67
CA ARG A 483 -37.93 -3.57 -20.95
C ARG A 483 -37.12 -2.63 -21.85
N LYS A 484 -37.56 -1.39 -21.98
CA LYS A 484 -36.90 -0.38 -22.80
C LYS A 484 -35.56 0.05 -22.21
N CYS A 485 -35.38 0.00 -20.88
CA CYS A 485 -34.07 0.19 -20.28
C CYS A 485 -33.12 -0.99 -20.59
N HIS A 486 -33.62 -2.23 -20.49
CA HIS A 486 -32.84 -3.42 -20.82
C HIS A 486 -32.28 -3.36 -22.24
N GLU A 487 -33.12 -3.03 -23.23
CA GLU A 487 -32.73 -2.87 -24.64
C GLU A 487 -31.62 -1.80 -24.82
N ILE A 488 -31.70 -0.71 -24.06
CA ILE A 488 -30.71 0.38 -24.12
C ILE A 488 -29.35 -0.05 -23.54
N VAL A 489 -29.35 -0.85 -22.46
CA VAL A 489 -28.11 -1.27 -21.78
C VAL A 489 -27.56 -2.63 -22.24
N GLU A 490 -28.32 -3.39 -23.04
CA GLU A 490 -27.92 -4.69 -23.59
C GLU A 490 -26.55 -4.68 -24.31
N PRO A 491 -26.18 -3.66 -25.11
CA PRO A 491 -24.86 -3.62 -25.74
C PRO A 491 -23.70 -3.61 -24.73
N VAL A 492 -23.91 -3.05 -23.53
CA VAL A 492 -22.93 -3.08 -22.45
C VAL A 492 -22.89 -4.46 -21.81
N MET A 493 -24.06 -5.05 -21.52
CA MET A 493 -24.16 -6.39 -20.91
C MET A 493 -23.50 -7.49 -21.75
N ASN A 494 -23.62 -7.39 -23.07
CA ASN A 494 -23.09 -8.38 -24.01
C ASN A 494 -21.64 -8.11 -24.46
N ASP A 495 -21.02 -7.02 -24.01
CA ASP A 495 -19.65 -6.71 -24.40
C ASP A 495 -18.66 -7.74 -23.80
N PRO A 496 -17.60 -8.16 -24.53
CA PRO A 496 -16.57 -9.06 -24.00
C PRO A 496 -15.95 -8.59 -22.68
N CYS A 497 -15.89 -7.28 -22.42
CA CYS A 497 -15.41 -6.70 -21.17
C CYS A 497 -16.34 -6.99 -19.97
N MET A 498 -17.61 -7.31 -20.21
CA MET A 498 -18.60 -7.66 -19.17
C MET A 498 -18.74 -9.17 -18.95
N GLN A 499 -17.84 -9.97 -19.49
CA GLN A 499 -17.85 -11.43 -19.34
C GLN A 499 -16.86 -11.93 -18.28
N GLY A 500 -17.21 -13.03 -17.61
CA GLY A 500 -16.32 -13.74 -16.69
C GLY A 500 -15.77 -12.87 -15.56
N LYS A 501 -14.46 -12.99 -15.29
CA LYS A 501 -13.78 -12.21 -14.25
C LYS A 501 -13.60 -10.74 -14.62
N LEU A 502 -13.47 -10.42 -15.92
CA LEU A 502 -13.28 -9.04 -16.39
C LEU A 502 -14.42 -8.10 -15.96
N ARG A 503 -15.66 -8.62 -15.90
CA ARG A 503 -16.82 -7.89 -15.37
C ARG A 503 -16.61 -7.32 -13.97
N LYS A 504 -15.91 -8.04 -13.10
CA LYS A 504 -15.65 -7.60 -11.71
C LYS A 504 -14.48 -6.63 -11.64
N ILE A 505 -13.51 -6.79 -12.54
CA ILE A 505 -12.20 -6.12 -12.49
C ILE A 505 -12.21 -4.80 -13.26
N ILE A 506 -12.84 -4.72 -14.43
CA ILE A 506 -12.85 -3.51 -15.26
C ILE A 506 -13.52 -2.33 -14.54
N PRO A 507 -14.61 -2.53 -13.79
CA PRO A 507 -15.12 -1.47 -12.94
C PRO A 507 -14.07 -1.00 -11.89
N SER A 508 -13.29 -1.83 -11.23
CA SER A 508 -12.38 -1.30 -10.19
C SER A 508 -11.23 -0.42 -10.73
N PHE A 509 -11.01 -0.40 -12.05
CA PHE A 509 -9.84 0.22 -12.66
C PHE A 509 -9.88 1.74 -12.85
N ASP A 510 -11.07 2.34 -12.98
CA ASP A 510 -11.19 3.80 -13.16
C ASP A 510 -12.48 4.32 -12.51
N PRO A 511 -12.42 4.86 -11.28
CA PRO A 511 -13.56 5.50 -10.63
C PRO A 511 -13.90 6.89 -11.23
N VAL A 512 -13.04 7.48 -12.07
CA VAL A 512 -13.13 8.87 -12.53
C VAL A 512 -13.87 9.01 -13.87
N PHE A 513 -13.94 7.95 -14.68
CA PHE A 513 -14.54 8.00 -16.03
C PHE A 513 -15.75 7.09 -16.29
N LYS A 514 -16.38 6.54 -15.25
CA LYS A 514 -17.57 5.72 -15.45
C LYS A 514 -18.82 6.58 -15.60
N PRO A 515 -19.66 6.32 -16.62
CA PRO A 515 -21.09 6.54 -16.50
C PRO A 515 -21.65 5.64 -15.40
N ALA A 516 -21.46 6.01 -14.13
CA ALA A 516 -21.87 5.21 -12.98
C ALA A 516 -23.38 4.88 -13.04
N GLU A 517 -24.17 5.80 -13.61
CA GLU A 517 -25.57 5.59 -13.98
C GLU A 517 -25.79 4.39 -14.91
N VAL A 518 -25.04 4.27 -16.02
CA VAL A 518 -25.17 3.15 -16.97
C VAL A 518 -24.86 1.83 -16.29
N LEU A 519 -23.77 1.76 -15.51
CA LEU A 519 -23.40 0.53 -14.80
C LEU A 519 -24.40 0.15 -13.70
N ARG A 520 -25.04 1.13 -13.04
CA ARG A 520 -26.14 0.87 -12.10
C ARG A 520 -27.35 0.26 -12.81
N SER A 521 -27.77 0.83 -13.93
CA SER A 521 -28.87 0.31 -14.74
C SER A 521 -28.59 -1.09 -15.27
N VAL A 522 -27.36 -1.36 -15.74
CA VAL A 522 -26.90 -2.71 -16.10
C VAL A 522 -27.08 -3.67 -14.93
N SER A 523 -26.60 -3.32 -13.73
CA SER A 523 -26.76 -4.17 -12.55
C SER A 523 -28.23 -4.41 -12.17
N ALA A 524 -29.12 -3.43 -12.37
CA ALA A 524 -30.54 -3.58 -12.11
C ALA A 524 -31.19 -4.57 -13.09
N CYS A 525 -30.86 -4.46 -14.38
CA CYS A 525 -31.33 -5.35 -15.44
C CYS A 525 -30.85 -6.79 -15.26
N GLU A 526 -29.59 -7.00 -14.86
CA GLU A 526 -29.04 -8.33 -14.59
C GLU A 526 -29.66 -9.01 -13.37
N LYS A 527 -30.05 -8.25 -12.34
CA LYS A 527 -30.68 -8.77 -11.12
C LYS A 527 -32.17 -9.09 -11.31
N GLY A 528 -32.73 -8.84 -12.50
CA GLY A 528 -34.13 -9.09 -12.80
C GLY A 528 -35.10 -8.22 -12.00
N ILE A 529 -34.68 -7.02 -11.59
CA ILE A 529 -35.51 -6.08 -10.84
C ILE A 529 -36.39 -5.33 -11.86
N TYR A 530 -37.42 -6.00 -12.37
CA TYR A 530 -38.34 -5.47 -13.38
C TYR A 530 -39.51 -4.72 -12.74
N ASP A 531 -40.09 -3.78 -13.50
CA ASP A 531 -41.33 -3.11 -13.13
C ASP A 531 -42.46 -4.15 -12.93
N LEU A 532 -43.24 -4.02 -11.85
CA LEU A 532 -44.38 -4.92 -11.58
C LEU A 532 -45.40 -4.89 -12.73
N ALA A 533 -45.44 -3.80 -13.51
CA ALA A 533 -46.27 -3.67 -14.71
C ALA A 533 -45.82 -4.56 -15.88
N ASP A 534 -44.52 -4.87 -16.00
CA ASP A 534 -43.94 -5.68 -17.08
C ASP A 534 -43.91 -7.19 -16.74
N HIS A 535 -44.02 -7.56 -15.46
CA HIS A 535 -44.00 -8.97 -15.01
C HIS A 535 -45.23 -9.77 -15.51
N VAL A 536 -46.34 -9.09 -15.81
CA VAL A 536 -47.56 -9.70 -16.38
C VAL A 536 -47.39 -10.05 -17.87
N GLN A 537 -46.48 -9.38 -18.60
CA GLN A 537 -46.21 -9.70 -20.00
C GLN A 537 -45.19 -10.83 -20.20
N TYR A 538 -44.30 -11.08 -19.24
CA TYR A 538 -43.28 -12.13 -19.38
C TYR A 538 -43.88 -13.55 -19.27
N ILE A 539 -44.99 -13.71 -18.52
CA ILE A 539 -45.72 -14.98 -18.42
C ILE A 539 -46.60 -15.23 -19.67
N SER A 540 -46.94 -14.19 -20.44
CA SER A 540 -47.83 -14.29 -21.60
C SER A 540 -47.13 -14.35 -22.97
N ALA A 541 -45.80 -14.17 -23.02
CA ALA A 541 -45.04 -14.12 -24.27
C ALA A 541 -44.09 -15.32 -24.51
N ALA A 542 -44.16 -16.38 -23.70
CA ALA A 542 -43.43 -17.63 -23.95
C ALA A 542 -44.37 -18.72 -24.50
N PRO A 543 -44.46 -18.93 -25.83
CA PRO A 543 -45.03 -20.15 -26.36
C PRO A 543 -44.02 -21.29 -26.16
N ASN A 544 -44.44 -22.32 -25.44
CA ASN A 544 -43.78 -23.61 -25.20
C ASN A 544 -42.72 -23.67 -24.08
N LEU A 545 -43.19 -23.62 -22.83
CA LEU A 545 -42.71 -24.51 -21.78
C LEU A 545 -43.91 -25.14 -21.04
N GLN A 546 -44.67 -25.96 -21.76
CA GLN A 546 -45.45 -27.04 -21.14
C GLN A 546 -44.66 -28.33 -21.28
N SER A 547 -43.86 -28.67 -20.26
CA SER A 547 -43.87 -30.00 -19.66
C SER A 547 -42.91 -30.09 -18.47
N SER A 548 -43.41 -30.75 -17.43
CA SER A 548 -42.79 -31.11 -16.16
C SER A 548 -42.56 -30.00 -15.10
N LEU A 549 -43.55 -29.95 -14.20
CA LEU A 549 -43.50 -29.64 -12.75
C LEU A 549 -44.05 -28.27 -12.32
N MET A 550 -45.39 -28.18 -12.31
CA MET A 550 -46.12 -27.23 -11.50
C MET A 550 -46.37 -27.76 -10.08
N ALA A 551 -46.00 -26.89 -9.12
CA ALA A 551 -46.67 -26.55 -7.85
C ALA A 551 -46.56 -27.51 -6.64
N PRO A 552 -46.66 -27.01 -5.37
CA PRO A 552 -47.10 -25.66 -4.96
C PRO A 552 -46.24 -24.97 -3.87
N ALA A 553 -45.99 -23.66 -4.02
CA ALA A 553 -45.63 -22.79 -2.89
C ALA A 553 -46.13 -21.35 -3.13
N PHE A 554 -47.43 -21.21 -3.37
CA PHE A 554 -48.15 -19.94 -3.30
C PHE A 554 -49.42 -20.18 -2.46
N LEU A 555 -49.29 -20.12 -1.13
CA LEU A 555 -50.41 -20.02 -0.17
C LEU A 555 -49.94 -19.90 1.29
N VAL A 556 -49.19 -18.84 1.66
CA VAL A 556 -49.12 -18.39 3.07
C VAL A 556 -48.94 -16.88 3.12
N LEU A 557 -50.00 -16.13 2.78
CA LEU A 557 -50.18 -14.72 3.18
C LEU A 557 -51.68 -14.37 3.03
N ALA A 558 -52.52 -15.10 3.77
CA ALA A 558 -53.91 -14.74 4.07
C ALA A 558 -54.48 -15.72 5.10
N ARG A 559 -54.15 -15.50 6.39
CA ARG A 559 -54.95 -15.86 7.58
C ARG A 559 -54.09 -15.60 8.82
N PHE A 560 -53.97 -14.33 9.20
CA PHE A 560 -54.23 -13.81 10.53
C PHE A 560 -54.36 -12.29 10.34
N MET A 561 -55.34 -11.71 11.04
CA MET A 561 -55.84 -10.34 10.93
C MET A 561 -54.77 -9.26 10.99
#